data_AF-A0AAD6ZTC3-F1
#
_entry.id   AF-A0AAD6ZTC3-F1
#
_cell.length_a   1.000
_cell.length_b   1.000
_cell.length_c   1.000
_cell.angle_alpha   90.00
_cell.angle_beta   90.00
_cell.angle_gamma   90.00
#
_symmetry.space_group_name_H-M   'P 1'
#
loop_
_entity.id
_entity.type
_entity.pdbx_description
1 polymer ?
#
loop_
_entity_poly.entity_id
_entity_poly.type
_entity_poly.pdbx_seq_one_letter_code
_entity_poly.pdbx_strand_id
1 'polypeptide(L)' 'SIRDNILFGYPYDEACYREVIECCALQPDLVVLKETEIRGAWGKLVQRAEGSVSLARAVYVRSKFVLLDNPLSA' A
#
# COMPACT_ATOMS: atom_id res chain seq x y z
N SER A 1 7.89 6.18 -4.54
CA SER A 1 7.92 5.12 -3.52
C SER A 1 6.51 4.58 -3.26
N ILE A 2 6.37 3.44 -2.59
CA ILE A 2 5.06 2.93 -2.12
C ILE A 2 4.49 3.81 -1.02
N ARG A 3 5.34 4.38 -0.15
CA ARG A 3 4.94 5.40 0.82
C ARG A 3 4.20 6.55 0.12
N ASP A 4 4.77 7.13 -0.93
CA ASP A 4 4.16 8.24 -1.68
C ASP A 4 2.83 7.83 -2.34
N ASN A 5 2.72 6.57 -2.76
CA ASN A 5 1.48 6.02 -3.32
C ASN A 5 0.37 5.86 -2.28
N ILE A 6 0.70 5.59 -1.01
CA ILE A 6 -0.26 5.52 0.09
C ILE A 6 -0.62 6.93 0.57
N LEU A 7 0.38 7.82 0.70
CA LEU A 7 0.18 9.21 1.11
C LEU A 7 -0.64 10.02 0.11
N PHE A 8 -0.41 9.83 -1.19
CA PHE A 8 -1.21 10.44 -2.27
C PHE A 8 -1.43 11.97 -2.11
N GLY A 9 -0.37 12.69 -1.70
CA GLY A 9 -0.39 14.14 -1.47
C GLY A 9 -0.80 14.58 -0.06
N TYR A 10 -1.23 13.67 0.81
CA TYR A 10 -1.51 13.96 2.23
C TYR A 10 -0.21 14.03 3.04
N PRO A 11 -0.17 14.80 4.14
CA PRO A 11 0.98 14.84 5.04
C PRO A 11 1.27 13.46 5.63
N TYR A 12 2.55 13.16 5.89
CA TYR A 12 2.97 11.94 6.57
C TYR A 12 2.69 12.03 8.08
N ASP A 13 1.78 11.17 8.55
CA ASP A 13 1.49 10.88 9.95
C ASP A 13 1.95 9.45 10.20
N GLU A 14 2.97 9.28 11.04
CA GLU A 14 3.60 7.99 11.30
C GLU A 14 2.68 7.00 12.02
N ALA A 15 1.81 7.49 12.91
CA ALA A 15 0.87 6.64 13.63
C ALA A 15 -0.22 6.13 12.67
N CYS A 16 -0.84 7.03 11.92
CA CYS A 16 -1.82 6.68 10.89
C CYS A 16 -1.21 5.77 9.82
N TYR A 17 0.02 6.05 9.36
CA TYR A 17 0.69 5.25 8.35
C TYR A 17 0.95 3.82 8.86
N ARG A 18 1.41 3.65 10.11
CA ARG A 18 1.63 2.32 10.68
C ARG A 18 0.33 1.53 10.82
N GLU A 19 -0.72 2.15 11.35
CA GLU A 19 -2.06 1.52 11.45
C GLU A 19 -2.58 1.08 10.07
N VAL A 20 -2.43 1.90 9.03
CA VAL A 20 -2.86 1.55 7.67
C VAL A 20 -2.06 0.37 7.10
N ILE A 21 -0.73 0.32 7.34
CA ILE A 21 0.11 -0.81 6.90
C ILE A 21 -0.28 -2.12 7.59
N GLU A 22 -0.59 -2.08 8.89
CA GLU A 22 -1.04 -3.25 9.66
C GLU A 22 -2.45 -3.69 9.22
N CYS A 23 -3.42 -2.76 9.15
CA CYS A 23 -4.80 -3.05 8.75
C CYS A 23 -4.94 -3.55 7.30
N CYS A 24 -4.07 -3.10 6.38
CA CYS A 24 -4.09 -3.54 4.98
C CYS A 24 -3.14 -4.72 4.70
N ALA A 25 -2.57 -5.34 5.75
CA ALA A 25 -1.63 -6.46 5.65
C ALA A 25 -0.42 -6.22 4.72
N LEU A 26 -0.01 -4.97 4.53
CA LEU A 26 1.09 -4.56 3.63
C LEU A 26 2.49 -4.82 4.20
N GLN A 27 2.58 -5.17 5.48
CA GLN A 27 3.85 -5.40 6.17
C GLN A 27 4.71 -6.52 5.54
N PRO A 28 4.18 -7.73 5.21
CA PRO A 28 4.90 -8.72 4.41
C PRO A 28 5.29 -8.20 3.03
N ASP A 29 4.40 -7.51 2.31
CA ASP A 29 4.71 -6.96 0.98
C ASP A 29 5.92 -6.02 1.05
N LEU A 30 5.94 -5.08 2.00
CA LEU A 30 7.06 -4.14 2.19
C LEU A 30 8.40 -4.83 2.50
N VAL A 31 8.39 -5.98 3.17
CA VAL A 31 9.58 -6.80 3.42
C VAL A 31 10.05 -7.46 2.12
N VAL A 32 9.16 -8.15 1.40
CA VAL A 32 9.51 -8.81 0.13
C VAL A 32 9.91 -7.78 -0.94
N LEU A 33 9.36 -6.56 -0.90
CA LEU A 33 9.77 -5.43 -1.74
C LEU A 33 11.22 -5.02 -1.44
N LYS A 34 11.60 -4.85 -0.18
CA LYS A 34 13.00 -4.60 0.22
C LYS A 34 13.96 -5.72 -0.14
N GLU A 35 13.52 -6.97 -0.21
CA GLU A 35 14.36 -8.08 -0.66
C GLU A 35 14.45 -8.18 -2.19
N THR A 36 13.37 -7.86 -2.90
CA THR A 36 13.35 -7.82 -4.38
C THR A 36 14.06 -6.58 -4.94
N GLU A 37 14.17 -5.49 -4.18
CA GLU A 37 15.44 -5.12 -3.54
C GLU A 37 16.71 -5.44 -4.32
N ILE A 38 17.47 -6.36 -3.72
CA ILE A 38 18.82 -6.80 -4.12
C ILE A 38 18.70 -7.90 -5.23
N ARG A 39 17.55 -7.99 -5.91
CA ARG A 39 17.24 -9.08 -6.87
C ARG A 39 16.64 -8.63 -8.20
N GLY A 40 16.24 -7.36 -8.36
CA GLY A 40 15.81 -6.81 -9.65
C GLY A 40 14.42 -7.28 -10.15
N ALA A 41 13.59 -7.86 -9.29
CA ALA A 41 12.28 -8.44 -9.66
C ALA A 41 11.06 -7.53 -9.37
N TRP A 42 11.29 -6.25 -9.05
CA TRP A 42 10.32 -5.28 -8.53
C TRP A 42 8.95 -5.26 -9.21
N GLY A 43 8.91 -5.14 -10.54
CA GLY A 43 7.66 -4.84 -11.27
C GLY A 43 6.53 -5.83 -11.00
N LYS A 44 6.85 -7.13 -10.94
CA LYS A 44 5.85 -8.19 -10.70
C LYS A 44 5.30 -8.19 -9.27
N LEU A 45 6.11 -7.76 -8.30
CA LEU A 45 5.70 -7.69 -6.91
C LEU A 45 4.86 -6.44 -6.64
N VAL A 46 5.25 -5.30 -7.22
CA VAL A 46 4.45 -4.06 -7.16
C VAL A 46 3.08 -4.27 -7.79
N GLN A 47 2.98 -4.95 -8.94
CA GLN A 47 1.70 -5.31 -9.55
C GLN A 47 0.84 -6.20 -8.63
N ARG A 48 1.44 -7.17 -7.92
CA ARG A 48 0.70 -8.01 -6.96
C ARG A 48 0.20 -7.23 -5.75
N ALA A 49 0.96 -6.24 -5.28
CA ALA A 49 0.59 -5.39 -4.15
C ALA A 49 -0.32 -4.20 -4.53
N GLU A 50 -0.60 -3.99 -5.82
CA GLU A 50 -1.30 -2.79 -6.34
C GLU A 50 -2.71 -2.61 -5.75
N GLY A 51 -3.45 -3.72 -5.56
CA GLY A 51 -4.74 -3.74 -4.87
C GLY A 51 -4.63 -3.31 -3.39
N SER A 52 -3.72 -3.93 -2.63
CA SER A 52 -3.47 -3.60 -1.22
C SER A 52 -2.97 -2.17 -1.02
N VAL A 53 -2.12 -1.66 -1.91
CA VAL A 53 -1.64 -0.27 -1.91
C VAL A 53 -2.78 0.71 -2.22
N SER A 54 -3.69 0.35 -3.13
CA SER A 54 -4.86 1.18 -3.45
C SER A 54 -5.88 1.19 -2.31
N LEU A 55 -6.09 0.07 -1.62
CA LEU A 55 -6.88 -0.01 -0.39
C LEU A 55 -6.26 0.85 0.71
N ALA A 56 -4.95 0.72 0.96
CA ALA A 56 -4.23 1.53 1.94
C ALA A 56 -4.30 3.03 1.66
N ARG A 57 -4.20 3.44 0.39
CA ARG A 57 -4.44 4.83 -0.04
C ARG A 57 -5.84 5.30 0.37
N ALA A 58 -6.88 4.52 0.07
CA ALA A 58 -8.25 4.88 0.41
C ALA A 58 -8.48 5.02 1.92
N VAL A 59 -7.89 4.13 2.73
CA VAL A 59 -7.96 4.19 4.20
C VAL A 59 -7.17 5.40 4.73
N TYR A 60 -5.95 5.63 4.26
CA TYR A 60 -5.07 6.71 4.72
C TYR A 60 -5.64 8.11 4.44
N VAL A 61 -6.26 8.29 3.27
CA VAL A 61 -6.92 9.53 2.85
C VAL A 61 -8.14 9.89 3.73
N ARG A 62 -8.66 8.94 4.53
CA ARG A 62 -9.83 9.10 5.41
C ARG A 62 -11.05 9.70 4.70
N SER A 63 -11.29 9.32 3.44
CA SER A 63 -12.43 9.83 2.68
C SER A 63 -13.75 9.31 3.27
N LYS A 64 -14.78 10.18 3.29
CA LYS A 64 -16.12 9.83 3.79
C LYS A 64 -16.78 8.68 3.00
N PHE A 65 -16.37 8.52 1.75
CA PHE A 65 -16.82 7.46 0.85
C PHE A 65 -15.60 6.89 0.12
N VAL A 66 -15.61 5.57 -0.10
CA VAL A 66 -14.61 4.84 -0.89
C VAL A 66 -15.38 3.97 -1.88
N LEU A 67 -15.01 4.03 -3.16
CA LEU A 67 -15.48 3.08 -4.17
C LEU A 67 -14.44 1.97 -4.29
N LEU A 68 -14.86 0.74 -3.99
CA LEU A 68 -14.01 -0.44 -4.05
C LEU A 68 -14.42 -1.28 -5.27
N ASP A 69 -13.75 -1.08 -6.39
CA ASP A 69 -13.93 -1.91 -7.58
C ASP A 69 -13.06 -3.17 -7.45
N ASN A 70 -13.68 -4.24 -6.94
CA ASN A 70 -13.11 -5.58 -6.83
C ASN A 70 -11.76 -5.71 -6.05
N PRO A 71 -11.63 -5.19 -4.82
CA PRO A 71 -10.36 -5.04 -4.09
C PRO A 71 -9.73 -6.36 -3.59
N LEU A 72 -10.42 -7.49 -3.77
CA LEU A 72 -9.97 -8.83 -3.36
C LEU A 72 -9.73 -9.78 -4.54
N SER A 73 -9.78 -9.26 -5.78
CA SER A 73 -9.52 -10.05 -6.99
C SER A 73 -8.02 -10.20 -7.23
N ALA A 74 -7.54 -11.44 -7.05
CA ALA A 74 -6.17 -11.87 -7.34
C ALA A 74 -6.08 -12.66 -8.65
#